data_AF-A0A1X7M855-F1
#
_entry.id   AF-A0A1X7M855-F1
#
_cell.length_a   1.000
_cell.length_b   1.000
_cell.length_c   1.000
_cell.angle_alpha   90.00
_cell.angle_beta   90.00
_cell.angle_gamma   90.00
#
_symmetry.space_group_name_H-M   'P 1'
#
loop_
_entity.id
_entity.type
_entity.pdbx_description
1 polymer ?
#
loop_
_entity_poly.entity_id
_entity_poly.type
_entity_poly.pdbx_seq_one_letter_code
_entity_poly.pdbx_strand_id
1 'polypeptide(L)'
;MKYTLIAVSAFLLFLTSRVTAETRWKIEKPYLNNPLTTATIEGVGEYRGISGKVWLTLSCRKDAPPVRATLQAENTLATQFPTGVFEGPGATGEKARLVSARVGKQTLQRAWYSSGSFQEHNVFTWSFALQEAELKRWIKATDSSLTLYVEVPAKEVTRLTAVFTLPPVAGPLRQVVIPCM
;
A
#
# COMPACT_ATOMS: atom_id res chain seq x y z
N MET A 1 -27.48 62.26 -30.49
CA MET A 1 -27.59 61.48 -29.24
C MET A 1 -26.74 60.22 -29.39
N LYS A 2 -25.67 60.10 -28.58
CA LYS A 2 -24.77 58.93 -28.55
C LYS A 2 -25.29 57.99 -27.46
N TYR A 3 -25.58 56.74 -27.81
CA TYR A 3 -25.88 55.68 -26.84
C TYR A 3 -24.68 54.72 -26.78
N THR A 4 -24.02 54.72 -25.62
CA THR A 4 -22.92 53.81 -25.31
C THR A 4 -23.51 52.55 -24.70
N LEU A 5 -23.40 51.41 -25.40
CA LEU A 5 -23.74 50.09 -24.89
C LEU A 5 -22.55 49.53 -24.10
N ILE A 6 -22.72 49.36 -22.79
CA ILE A 6 -21.75 48.69 -21.92
C ILE A 6 -22.10 47.20 -21.91
N ALA A 7 -21.26 46.37 -22.52
CA ALA A 7 -21.35 44.92 -22.43
C ALA A 7 -20.71 44.46 -21.10
N VAL A 8 -21.54 43.93 -20.20
CA VAL A 8 -21.07 43.30 -18.96
C VAL A 8 -20.83 41.82 -19.23
N SER A 9 -19.57 41.45 -19.40
CA SER A 9 -19.14 40.05 -19.52
C SER A 9 -19.19 39.38 -18.16
N ALA A 10 -20.16 38.48 -17.95
CA ALA A 10 -20.22 37.63 -16.77
C ALA A 10 -19.20 36.48 -16.90
N PHE A 11 -18.09 36.58 -16.17
CA PHE A 11 -17.09 35.52 -16.06
C PHE A 11 -17.55 34.52 -14.99
N LEU A 12 -18.18 33.42 -15.41
CA LEU A 12 -18.54 32.30 -14.54
C LEU A 12 -17.29 31.50 -14.17
N LEU A 13 -16.76 31.76 -12.99
CA LEU A 13 -15.73 30.94 -12.35
C LEU A 13 -16.33 29.59 -11.93
N PHE A 14 -16.10 28.56 -12.75
CA PHE A 14 -16.32 27.17 -12.35
C PHE A 14 -15.27 26.77 -11.29
N LEU A 15 -15.64 26.87 -10.02
CA LEU A 15 -14.93 26.23 -8.92
C LEU A 15 -15.16 24.70 -9.02
N THR A 16 -14.24 23.99 -9.66
CA THR A 16 -14.21 22.53 -9.57
C THR A 16 -13.76 22.14 -8.16
N SER A 17 -14.73 21.87 -7.28
CA SER A 17 -14.46 21.27 -5.96
C SER A 17 -13.81 19.89 -6.17
N ARG A 18 -12.49 19.81 -6.03
CA ARG A 18 -11.81 18.52 -5.91
C ARG A 18 -12.22 17.93 -4.57
N VAL A 19 -13.18 17.00 -4.58
CA VAL A 19 -13.45 16.14 -3.43
C VAL A 19 -12.18 15.31 -3.22
N THR A 20 -11.33 15.73 -2.29
CA THR A 20 -10.21 14.92 -1.81
C THR A 20 -10.83 13.79 -1.00
N ALA A 21 -10.92 12.60 -1.59
CA ALA A 21 -11.27 11.40 -0.84
C ALA A 21 -10.28 11.25 0.32
N GLU A 22 -10.79 11.27 1.55
CA GLU A 22 -9.95 11.15 2.74
C GLU A 22 -9.29 9.77 2.79
N THR A 23 -7.95 9.75 2.79
CA THR A 23 -7.19 8.51 2.90
C THR A 23 -7.43 7.88 4.26
N ARG A 24 -8.04 6.69 4.28
CA ARG A 24 -8.39 5.97 5.50
C ARG A 24 -8.09 4.49 5.38
N TRP A 25 -7.78 3.86 6.52
CA TRP A 25 -7.77 2.40 6.63
C TRP A 25 -9.21 1.87 6.54
N LYS A 26 -9.45 0.97 5.60
CA LYS A 26 -10.68 0.17 5.54
C LYS A 26 -10.52 -1.03 6.46
N ILE A 27 -11.35 -1.13 7.48
CA ILE A 27 -11.31 -2.26 8.44
C ILE A 27 -12.36 -3.29 8.04
N GLU A 28 -11.97 -4.55 7.97
CA GLU A 28 -12.88 -5.66 7.69
C GLU A 28 -12.76 -6.76 8.74
N LYS A 29 -13.91 -7.31 9.14
CA LYS A 29 -14.05 -8.51 9.96
C LYS A 29 -14.88 -9.50 9.15
N PRO A 30 -14.24 -10.42 8.41
CA PRO A 30 -14.89 -11.12 7.31
C PRO A 30 -16.05 -12.03 7.75
N TYR A 31 -16.03 -12.57 8.98
CA TYR A 31 -17.09 -13.47 9.48
C TYR A 31 -17.27 -13.43 11.00
N LEU A 32 -18.49 -13.75 11.46
CA LEU A 32 -18.78 -14.01 12.87
C LEU A 32 -17.90 -15.17 13.38
N ASN A 33 -17.26 -15.00 14.54
CA ASN A 33 -16.33 -15.95 15.17
C ASN A 33 -14.98 -16.20 14.45
N ASN A 34 -14.68 -15.52 13.34
CA ASN A 34 -13.34 -15.59 12.75
C ASN A 34 -12.38 -14.64 13.49
N PRO A 35 -11.23 -15.12 14.01
CA PRO A 35 -10.27 -14.27 14.71
C PRO A 35 -9.53 -13.29 13.79
N LEU A 36 -9.67 -13.43 12.46
CA LEU A 36 -9.04 -12.55 11.48
C LEU A 36 -9.70 -11.18 11.47
N THR A 37 -8.88 -10.14 11.67
CA THR A 37 -9.24 -8.75 11.36
C THR A 37 -8.22 -8.18 10.38
N THR A 38 -8.67 -7.36 9.44
CA THR A 38 -7.81 -6.73 8.44
C THR A 38 -7.96 -5.21 8.42
N ALA A 39 -6.87 -4.52 8.07
CA ALA A 39 -6.84 -3.10 7.76
C ALA A 39 -6.20 -2.93 6.37
N THR A 40 -6.96 -2.39 5.43
CA THR A 40 -6.52 -2.18 4.05
C THR A 40 -6.40 -0.70 3.72
N ILE A 41 -5.36 -0.33 2.99
CA ILE A 41 -5.17 1.02 2.46
C ILE A 41 -4.77 0.96 0.98
N GLU A 42 -5.33 1.88 0.20
CA GLU A 42 -4.98 2.03 -1.22
C GLU A 42 -3.75 2.95 -1.36
N GLY A 43 -2.93 2.68 -2.36
CA GLY A 43 -1.76 3.45 -2.72
C GLY A 43 -1.49 3.41 -4.22
N VAL A 44 -0.35 3.97 -4.61
CA VAL A 44 0.12 4.00 -6.00
C VAL A 44 1.41 3.20 -6.11
N GLY A 45 1.42 2.24 -7.03
CA GLY A 45 2.58 1.47 -7.42
C GLY A 45 3.21 2.05 -8.69
N GLU A 46 4.52 1.92 -8.81
CA GLU A 46 5.28 2.30 -9.99
C GLU A 46 6.37 1.27 -10.30
N TYR A 47 6.52 0.97 -11.58
CA TYR A 47 7.60 0.14 -12.10
C TYR A 47 7.95 0.57 -13.54
N ARG A 48 9.19 1.04 -13.76
CA ARG A 48 9.72 1.43 -15.08
C ARG A 48 8.83 2.45 -15.81
N GLY A 49 8.30 3.43 -15.09
CA GLY A 49 7.42 4.49 -15.60
C GLY A 49 5.96 4.08 -15.75
N ILE A 50 5.61 2.83 -15.47
CA ILE A 50 4.23 2.34 -15.45
C ILE A 50 3.70 2.51 -14.03
N SER A 51 2.58 3.21 -13.88
CA SER A 51 1.90 3.37 -12.59
C SER A 51 0.58 2.64 -12.56
N GLY A 52 0.18 2.20 -11.37
CA GLY A 52 -1.08 1.49 -11.15
C GLY A 52 -1.48 1.49 -9.68
N LYS A 53 -2.70 1.02 -9.39
CA LYS A 53 -3.16 0.88 -8.00
C LYS A 53 -2.46 -0.27 -7.29
N VAL A 54 -2.22 -0.04 -6.01
CA VAL A 54 -1.75 -1.07 -5.07
C VAL A 54 -2.58 -1.01 -3.80
N TRP A 55 -2.71 -2.14 -3.12
CA TRP A 55 -3.37 -2.23 -1.82
C TRP A 55 -2.44 -2.89 -0.82
N LEU A 56 -2.34 -2.28 0.36
CA LEU A 56 -1.63 -2.87 1.48
C LEU A 56 -2.66 -3.29 2.53
N THR A 57 -2.73 -4.59 2.77
CA THR A 57 -3.58 -5.20 3.79
C THR A 57 -2.71 -5.68 4.94
N LEU A 58 -3.01 -5.23 6.14
CA LEU A 58 -2.46 -5.77 7.38
C LEU A 58 -3.50 -6.68 8.02
N SER A 59 -3.10 -7.91 8.28
CA SER A 59 -3.98 -8.95 8.83
C SER A 59 -3.45 -9.42 10.18
N CYS A 60 -4.36 -9.52 11.14
CA CYS A 60 -4.10 -10.09 12.45
C CYS A 60 -5.07 -11.22 12.73
N ARG A 61 -4.51 -12.39 13.04
CA ARG A 61 -5.20 -13.52 13.66
C ARG A 61 -4.63 -13.69 15.06
N LYS A 62 -5.40 -13.37 16.10
CA LYS A 62 -4.93 -13.40 17.50
C LYS A 62 -4.39 -14.77 17.94
N ASP A 63 -4.86 -15.84 17.30
CA ASP A 63 -4.48 -17.23 17.53
C ASP A 63 -3.23 -17.67 16.75
N ALA A 64 -2.74 -16.83 15.82
CA ALA A 64 -1.61 -17.13 14.96
C ALA A 64 -0.79 -15.85 14.65
N PRO A 65 -0.12 -15.25 15.66
CA PRO A 65 0.81 -14.15 15.42
C PRO A 65 2.02 -14.59 14.56
N PRO A 66 2.74 -13.68 13.89
CA PRO A 66 2.62 -12.21 13.95
C PRO A 66 1.63 -11.63 12.93
N VAL A 67 1.48 -10.30 12.91
CA VAL A 67 0.76 -9.59 11.83
C VAL A 67 1.39 -9.91 10.48
N ARG A 68 0.54 -10.23 9.50
CA ARG A 68 0.93 -10.48 8.12
C ARG A 68 0.56 -9.28 7.27
N ALA A 69 1.54 -8.80 6.50
CA ALA A 69 1.34 -7.79 5.48
C ALA A 69 1.17 -8.45 4.12
N THR A 70 0.20 -7.95 3.37
CA THR A 70 -0.14 -8.40 2.03
C THR A 70 -0.16 -7.17 1.13
N LEU A 71 0.80 -7.10 0.19
CA LEU A 71 0.84 -6.09 -0.84
C LEU A 71 0.21 -6.66 -2.11
N GLN A 72 -0.77 -5.98 -2.67
CA GLN A 72 -1.42 -6.34 -3.92
C GLN A 72 -1.12 -5.28 -4.96
N ALA A 73 -0.79 -5.69 -6.19
CA ALA A 73 -0.67 -4.80 -7.33
C ALA A 73 -1.66 -5.20 -8.41
N GLU A 74 -2.31 -4.19 -9.00
CA GLU A 74 -3.16 -4.42 -10.15
C GLU A 74 -2.40 -5.03 -11.33
N ASN A 75 -3.14 -5.64 -12.25
CA ASN A 75 -2.62 -6.41 -13.36
C ASN A 75 -1.58 -5.67 -14.24
N THR A 76 -1.77 -4.36 -14.46
CA THR A 76 -0.88 -3.53 -15.28
C THR A 76 0.55 -3.47 -14.73
N LEU A 77 0.70 -3.42 -13.41
CA LEU A 77 2.00 -3.47 -12.72
C LEU A 77 2.49 -4.91 -12.62
N ALA A 78 1.61 -5.82 -12.22
CA ALA A 78 1.94 -7.22 -11.96
C ALA A 78 2.51 -7.96 -13.17
N THR A 79 1.99 -7.69 -14.37
CA THR A 79 2.44 -8.34 -15.62
C THR A 79 3.77 -7.80 -16.15
N GLN A 80 4.18 -6.61 -15.69
CA GLN A 80 5.41 -5.96 -16.13
C GLN A 80 6.57 -6.25 -15.18
N PHE A 81 6.26 -6.38 -13.88
CA PHE A 81 7.24 -6.72 -12.86
C PHE A 81 7.60 -8.22 -12.92
N PRO A 82 8.86 -8.62 -12.69
CA PRO A 82 9.25 -10.03 -12.73
C PRO A 82 8.80 -10.76 -11.46
N THR A 83 7.51 -11.11 -11.40
CA THR A 83 6.88 -11.75 -10.23
C THR A 83 7.38 -13.16 -9.97
N GLY A 84 7.88 -13.86 -10.98
CA GLY A 84 8.33 -15.25 -10.87
C GLY A 84 9.39 -15.51 -9.80
N VAL A 85 10.14 -14.49 -9.37
CA VAL A 85 11.11 -14.64 -8.25
C VAL A 85 10.44 -14.80 -6.88
N PHE A 86 9.11 -14.60 -6.80
CA PHE A 86 8.29 -14.72 -5.60
C PHE A 86 7.30 -15.88 -5.64
N GLU A 87 7.15 -16.54 -6.79
CA GLU A 87 6.07 -17.49 -7.03
C GLU A 87 6.41 -18.92 -6.65
N GLY A 88 5.57 -19.51 -5.80
CA GLY A 88 5.60 -20.93 -5.44
C GLY A 88 6.66 -21.29 -4.39
N PRO A 89 6.62 -22.55 -3.90
CA PRO A 89 7.53 -23.02 -2.87
C PRO A 89 8.99 -22.95 -3.31
N GLY A 90 9.86 -22.39 -2.46
CA GLY A 90 11.28 -22.29 -2.72
C GLY A 90 11.67 -21.18 -3.70
N ALA A 91 10.75 -20.28 -4.05
CA ALA A 91 11.03 -19.05 -4.78
C ALA A 91 12.14 -18.22 -4.10
N THR A 92 12.82 -17.38 -4.89
CA THR A 92 13.92 -16.56 -4.35
C THR A 92 13.47 -15.63 -3.25
N GLY A 93 12.25 -15.07 -3.31
CA GLY A 93 11.68 -14.24 -2.25
C GLY A 93 11.52 -14.95 -0.90
N GLU A 94 11.42 -16.29 -0.88
CA GLU A 94 11.40 -17.06 0.36
C GLU A 94 12.82 -17.27 0.95
N LYS A 95 13.84 -17.10 0.11
CA LYS A 95 15.26 -17.35 0.44
C LYS A 95 16.08 -16.06 0.58
N ALA A 96 15.58 -14.94 0.06
CA ALA A 96 16.21 -13.63 0.07
C ALA A 96 15.20 -12.57 0.54
N ARG A 97 15.69 -11.56 1.25
CA ARG A 97 14.86 -10.48 1.78
C ARG A 97 14.72 -9.38 0.73
N LEU A 98 13.63 -9.42 -0.03
CA LEU A 98 13.45 -8.61 -1.24
C LEU A 98 12.36 -7.53 -1.10
N VAL A 99 11.62 -7.51 0.01
CA VAL A 99 10.65 -6.45 0.29
C VAL A 99 11.22 -5.57 1.39
N SER A 100 11.26 -4.25 1.22
CA SER A 100 11.70 -3.31 2.27
C SER A 100 10.74 -2.11 2.34
N ALA A 101 10.87 -1.28 3.38
CA ALA A 101 9.98 -0.13 3.56
C ALA A 101 10.72 1.15 3.96
N ARG A 102 10.14 2.30 3.67
CA ARG A 102 10.52 3.60 4.20
C ARG A 102 9.29 4.31 4.73
N VAL A 103 9.43 4.99 5.85
CA VAL A 103 8.35 5.76 6.47
C VAL A 103 8.78 7.22 6.54
N GLY A 104 8.02 8.10 5.89
CA GLY A 104 8.36 9.51 5.71
C GLY A 104 9.78 9.69 5.17
N LYS A 105 10.58 10.50 5.87
CA LYS A 105 11.99 10.76 5.55
C LYS A 105 12.98 9.84 6.28
N GLN A 106 12.50 8.78 6.93
CA GLN A 106 13.37 7.86 7.69
C GLN A 106 14.25 7.01 6.76
N THR A 107 15.29 6.40 7.33
CA THR A 107 16.13 5.42 6.63
C THR A 107 15.31 4.21 6.19
N LEU A 108 15.74 3.59 5.09
CA LEU A 108 15.19 2.32 4.61
C LEU A 108 15.23 1.27 5.72
N GLN A 109 14.11 0.61 5.92
CA GLN A 109 13.88 -0.37 6.96
C GLN A 109 14.25 -1.77 6.48
N ARG A 110 14.32 -2.69 7.45
CA ARG A 110 14.73 -4.08 7.27
C ARG A 110 13.92 -4.74 6.16
N ALA A 111 14.61 -5.50 5.33
CA ALA A 111 13.95 -6.27 4.29
C ALA A 111 13.31 -7.55 4.86
N TRP A 112 12.25 -8.05 4.22
CA TRP A 112 11.50 -9.25 4.58
C TRP A 112 11.60 -10.33 3.50
N TYR A 113 11.56 -11.58 3.95
CA TYR A 113 11.22 -12.71 3.08
C TYR A 113 9.75 -12.61 2.71
N SER A 114 9.43 -12.97 1.47
CA SER A 114 8.10 -12.86 0.92
C SER A 114 7.82 -13.98 -0.06
N SER A 115 6.63 -14.54 0.03
CA SER A 115 6.05 -15.38 -1.02
C SER A 115 5.01 -14.57 -1.79
N GLY A 116 4.70 -14.99 -3.01
CA GLY A 116 3.65 -14.38 -3.79
C GLY A 116 2.94 -15.32 -4.74
N SER A 117 1.78 -14.87 -5.20
CA SER A 117 0.95 -15.57 -6.18
C SER A 117 -0.01 -14.61 -6.88
N PHE A 118 -0.44 -15.00 -8.08
CA PHE A 118 -1.58 -14.40 -8.72
C PHE A 118 -2.88 -14.82 -8.02
N GLN A 119 -3.76 -13.84 -7.84
CA GLN A 119 -5.14 -14.00 -7.39
C GLN A 119 -6.09 -13.83 -8.58
N GLU A 120 -7.39 -13.98 -8.32
CA GLU A 120 -8.43 -13.64 -9.31
C GLU A 120 -8.23 -12.23 -9.89
N HIS A 121 -8.67 -12.03 -11.13
CA HIS A 121 -8.51 -10.77 -11.87
C HIS A 121 -7.04 -10.34 -12.11
N ASN A 122 -6.10 -11.29 -12.09
CA ASN A 122 -4.67 -11.07 -12.36
C ASN A 122 -4.01 -10.04 -11.40
N VAL A 123 -4.48 -9.99 -10.16
CA VAL A 123 -3.83 -9.21 -9.10
C VAL A 123 -2.69 -10.05 -8.53
N PHE A 124 -1.46 -9.54 -8.58
CA PHE A 124 -0.35 -10.22 -7.92
C PHE A 124 -0.26 -9.80 -6.46
N THR A 125 0.00 -10.77 -5.59
CA THR A 125 0.03 -10.58 -4.16
C THR A 125 1.38 -11.00 -3.58
N TRP A 126 2.05 -10.12 -2.84
CA TRP A 126 3.19 -10.46 -1.98
C TRP A 126 2.75 -10.54 -0.53
N SER A 127 3.21 -11.56 0.19
CA SER A 127 2.90 -11.77 1.61
C SER A 127 4.17 -11.90 2.45
N PHE A 128 4.26 -11.12 3.52
CA PHE A 128 5.42 -11.10 4.43
C PHE A 128 5.01 -10.86 5.89
N ALA A 129 5.84 -11.31 6.83
CA ALA A 129 5.59 -11.13 8.27
C ALA A 129 6.22 -9.84 8.77
N LEU A 130 5.45 -9.00 9.46
CA LEU A 130 5.95 -7.81 10.12
C LEU A 130 6.39 -8.14 11.55
N GLN A 131 7.50 -7.55 11.99
CA GLN A 131 7.89 -7.62 13.39
C GLN A 131 7.23 -6.46 14.16
N GLU A 132 7.11 -6.63 15.46
CA GLU A 132 6.43 -5.67 16.34
C GLU A 132 7.04 -4.26 16.26
N ALA A 133 8.36 -4.17 16.14
CA ALA A 133 9.07 -2.90 16.06
C ALA A 133 8.67 -2.10 14.81
N GLU A 134 8.51 -2.75 13.66
CA GLU A 134 8.05 -2.15 12.41
C GLU A 134 6.62 -1.62 12.56
N LEU A 135 5.71 -2.42 13.14
CA LEU A 135 4.33 -2.02 13.39
C LEU A 135 4.25 -0.79 14.28
N LYS A 136 5.02 -0.76 15.38
CA LYS A 136 5.11 0.40 16.27
C LYS A 136 5.56 1.66 15.51
N ARG A 137 6.46 1.54 14.53
CA ARG A 137 6.89 2.68 13.70
C ARG A 137 5.78 3.15 12.77
N TRP A 138 5.09 2.24 12.10
CA TRP A 138 4.01 2.59 11.16
C TRP A 138 2.83 3.25 11.88
N ILE A 139 2.46 2.75 13.07
CA ILE A 139 1.42 3.34 13.93
C ILE A 139 1.76 4.77 14.36
N LYS A 140 3.04 5.09 14.55
CA LYS A 140 3.50 6.43 14.96
C LYS A 140 3.63 7.42 13.80
N ALA A 141 3.66 6.92 12.58
CA ALA A 141 3.90 7.72 11.38
C ALA A 141 2.61 8.18 10.70
N THR A 142 1.65 8.64 11.51
CA THR A 142 0.44 9.28 10.98
C THR A 142 0.81 10.49 10.13
N ASP A 143 0.00 10.78 9.11
CA ASP A 143 0.22 11.90 8.19
C ASP A 143 1.60 11.88 7.49
N SER A 144 2.09 10.67 7.20
CA SER A 144 3.37 10.43 6.53
C SER A 144 3.19 9.43 5.39
N SER A 145 4.14 9.42 4.45
CA SER A 145 4.17 8.38 3.42
C SER A 145 4.75 7.07 3.98
N LEU A 146 4.14 5.94 3.65
CA LEU A 146 4.77 4.62 3.72
C LEU A 146 5.13 4.21 2.29
N THR A 147 6.40 3.95 2.03
CA THR A 147 6.87 3.45 0.74
C THR A 147 7.39 2.04 0.90
N LEU A 148 6.81 1.07 0.20
CA LEU A 148 7.35 -0.28 0.06
C LEU A 148 8.17 -0.40 -1.22
N TYR A 149 9.25 -1.15 -1.14
CA TYR A 149 10.10 -1.50 -2.26
C TYR A 149 10.10 -3.01 -2.42
N VAL A 150 9.79 -3.48 -3.62
CA VAL A 150 9.87 -4.89 -4.00
C VAL A 150 10.98 -5.02 -5.03
N GLU A 151 12.04 -5.70 -4.66
CA GLU A 151 13.26 -5.82 -5.46
C GLU A 151 13.35 -7.18 -6.13
N VAL A 152 14.03 -7.27 -7.26
CA VAL A 152 14.43 -8.55 -7.84
C VAL A 152 15.95 -8.72 -7.70
N PRO A 153 16.44 -9.94 -7.46
CA PRO A 153 17.88 -10.21 -7.42
C PRO A 153 18.42 -10.11 -8.85
N ALA A 154 18.89 -8.91 -9.23
CA ALA A 154 19.48 -8.61 -10.52
C ALA A 154 20.73 -7.73 -10.35
N LYS A 155 21.56 -7.66 -11.39
CA LYS A 155 22.75 -6.79 -11.42
C LYS A 155 22.39 -5.29 -11.40
N GLU A 156 21.19 -4.95 -11.85
CA GLU A 156 20.65 -3.60 -11.79
C GLU A 156 19.56 -3.52 -10.73
N VAL A 157 19.49 -2.39 -10.02
CA VAL A 157 18.49 -2.12 -8.98
C VAL A 157 17.14 -1.85 -9.64
N THR A 158 16.50 -2.92 -10.08
CA THR A 158 15.15 -2.92 -10.64
C THR A 158 14.17 -3.19 -9.50
N ARG A 159 13.30 -2.22 -9.19
CA ARG A 159 12.36 -2.32 -8.07
C ARG A 159 10.97 -1.81 -8.45
N LEU A 160 9.94 -2.45 -7.92
CA LEU A 160 8.60 -1.88 -7.84
C LEU A 160 8.51 -1.01 -6.58
N THR A 161 7.99 0.20 -6.72
CA THR A 161 7.78 1.14 -5.62
C THR A 161 6.30 1.29 -5.35
N ALA A 162 5.84 1.01 -4.13
CA ALA A 162 4.45 1.19 -3.71
C ALA A 162 4.37 2.27 -2.64
N VAL A 163 3.64 3.36 -2.89
CA VAL A 163 3.52 4.52 -1.99
C VAL A 163 2.11 4.60 -1.44
N PHE A 164 2.00 4.69 -0.12
CA PHE A 164 0.77 4.85 0.64
C PHE A 164 0.83 6.13 1.46
N THR A 165 -0.27 6.86 1.54
CA THR A 165 -0.40 7.99 2.48
C THR A 165 -1.02 7.46 3.76
N LEU A 166 -0.29 7.52 4.89
CA LEU A 166 -0.82 7.05 6.16
C LEU A 166 -1.81 8.07 6.73
N PRO A 167 -3.01 7.65 7.17
CA PRO A 167 -4.02 8.56 7.70
C PRO A 167 -3.51 9.33 8.94
N PRO A 168 -4.07 10.53 9.23
CA PRO A 168 -3.69 11.31 10.40
C PRO A 168 -4.06 10.63 11.73
N VAL A 169 -4.96 9.66 11.71
CA VAL A 169 -5.42 8.92 12.89
C VAL A 169 -5.06 7.44 12.77
N ALA A 170 -4.22 6.94 13.68
CA ALA A 170 -3.81 5.54 13.72
C ALA A 170 -4.79 4.61 14.46
N GLY A 171 -5.87 5.14 15.05
CA GLY A 171 -6.85 4.38 15.83
C GLY A 171 -7.38 3.13 15.12
N PRO A 172 -7.89 3.25 13.88
CA PRO A 172 -8.36 2.09 13.10
C PRO A 172 -7.27 1.03 12.88
N LEU A 173 -6.04 1.45 12.53
CA LEU A 173 -4.93 0.53 12.36
C LEU A 173 -4.59 -0.20 13.67
N ARG A 174 -4.50 0.55 14.78
CA ARG A 174 -4.21 0.01 16.12
C ARG A 174 -5.20 -1.08 16.53
N GLN A 175 -6.49 -0.90 16.25
CA GLN A 175 -7.54 -1.88 16.56
C GLN A 175 -7.29 -3.24 15.88
N VAL A 176 -6.63 -3.23 14.72
CA VAL A 176 -6.33 -4.46 13.96
C VAL A 176 -5.03 -5.10 14.42
N VAL A 177 -3.97 -4.33 14.61
CA VAL A 177 -2.62 -4.90 14.77
C VAL A 177 -2.21 -5.19 16.22
N ILE A 178 -2.73 -4.44 17.20
CA ILE A 178 -2.38 -4.63 18.62
C ILE A 178 -2.64 -6.06 19.14
N PRO A 179 -3.73 -6.75 18.77
CA PRO A 179 -3.97 -8.11 19.26
C PRO A 179 -2.94 -9.17 18.81
N CYS A 180 -2.06 -8.85 17.85
CA CYS A 180 -1.01 -9.74 17.34
C CYS A 180 0.41 -9.23 17.64
N MET A 181 0.52 -8.18 18.46
CA MET A 181 1.77 -7.57 18.93
C MET A 181 1.99 -7.99 20.39
#